data_AF-A0A2Z2PI93-F1
#
_entry.id   AF-A0A2Z2PI93-F1
#
_cell.length_a   1.000
_cell.length_b   1.000
_cell.length_c   1.000
_cell.angle_alpha   90.00
_cell.angle_beta   90.00
_cell.angle_gamma   90.00
#
_symmetry.space_group_name_H-M   'P 1'
#
loop_
_entity.id
_entity.type
_entity.pdbx_description
1 polymer ?
#
loop_
_entity_poly.entity_id
_entity_poly.type
_entity_poly.pdbx_seq_one_letter_code
_entity_poly.pdbx_strand_id
1 'polypeptide(L)'
;MEPSQRSLSDESEASRTEVHSTSTNRDMPPELLAKVATYIPTQDPIETARNLGSLERTGRAGREAVTSDPVGKYHARMKRIGASAKTVFDTVIPGNQLPEWETNRPSPTARTRAVGPILKFQSEAGKSRFVTNILNLPESAQCDAILSVIKHLNDLGEANKTRLIERSIEILRLEPPLTWNMGQKCPAVDVLVQGEKYLNADQLARIQQERSSRPRLSPLFGRAIADFEVQKTMDANPRRYRDAAGPEVRAVDTVIETIERYSASLARGGPNAVGLLTTNESFEKNINEVYNRTRAELDASSRDRSRSGLSR
;
A
#
# COMPACT_ATOMS: atom_id res chain seq x y z
N MET A 1 40.35 -18.43 -75.10
CA MET A 1 41.47 -17.57 -74.68
C MET A 1 41.47 -17.54 -73.17
N GLU A 2 42.33 -18.33 -72.53
CA GLU A 2 42.93 -17.96 -71.24
C GLU A 2 44.33 -17.40 -71.54
N PRO A 3 44.84 -16.44 -70.74
CA PRO A 3 45.49 -16.68 -69.43
C PRO A 3 44.95 -15.72 -68.34
N SER A 4 44.83 -16.05 -67.04
CA SER A 4 45.76 -16.59 -66.03
C SER A 4 46.84 -15.61 -65.54
N GLN A 5 46.66 -15.11 -64.31
CA GLN A 5 47.65 -15.00 -63.19
C GLN A 5 46.93 -14.37 -61.98
N ARG A 6 46.67 -15.12 -60.90
CA ARG A 6 47.45 -15.21 -59.62
C ARG A 6 47.69 -13.86 -58.96
N SER A 7 47.61 -13.66 -57.65
CA SER A 7 47.15 -14.34 -56.44
C SER A 7 47.59 -13.38 -55.32
N LEU A 8 46.86 -13.22 -54.23
CA LEU A 8 47.42 -13.20 -52.87
C LEU A 8 46.28 -13.19 -51.87
N SER A 9 46.34 -14.20 -51.00
CA SER A 9 45.54 -14.43 -49.82
C SER A 9 45.55 -13.22 -48.90
N ASP A 10 44.41 -12.92 -48.28
CA ASP A 10 44.45 -12.45 -46.90
C ASP A 10 43.26 -13.03 -46.14
N GLU A 11 43.60 -13.72 -45.06
CA GLU A 11 42.70 -14.27 -44.07
C GLU A 11 42.05 -13.11 -43.33
N SER A 12 40.72 -13.09 -43.22
CA SER A 12 40.09 -12.36 -42.13
C SER A 12 38.96 -13.20 -41.57
N GLU A 13 39.39 -14.10 -40.70
CA GLU A 13 38.60 -14.63 -39.60
C GLU A 13 37.81 -13.52 -38.88
N ALA A 14 36.70 -13.95 -38.29
CA ALA A 14 36.04 -13.38 -37.12
C ALA A 14 35.68 -11.88 -37.20
N SER A 15 34.40 -11.54 -37.21
CA SER A 15 33.66 -11.56 -35.94
C SER A 15 32.17 -11.63 -36.20
N ARG A 16 31.60 -12.84 -36.16
CA ARG A 16 30.23 -13.00 -35.72
C ARG A 16 30.20 -12.49 -34.28
N THR A 17 29.67 -11.30 -34.08
CA THR A 17 29.27 -10.83 -32.77
C THR A 17 28.09 -11.70 -32.34
N GLU A 18 28.39 -12.90 -31.84
CA GLU A 18 27.52 -13.56 -30.90
C GLU A 18 27.38 -12.60 -29.73
N VAL A 19 26.26 -11.89 -29.70
CA VAL A 19 25.75 -11.31 -28.46
C VAL A 19 25.39 -12.51 -27.60
N HIS A 20 26.42 -13.06 -26.93
CA HIS A 20 26.29 -13.91 -25.77
C HIS A 20 25.52 -13.07 -24.76
N SER A 21 24.19 -13.17 -24.82
CA SER A 21 23.31 -12.81 -23.73
C SER A 21 23.70 -13.74 -22.60
N THR A 22 24.65 -13.29 -21.78
CA THR A 22 25.19 -14.05 -20.66
C THR A 22 24.02 -14.48 -19.80
N SER A 23 23.70 -15.76 -19.92
CA SER A 23 22.78 -16.52 -19.10
C SER A 23 23.41 -16.71 -17.70
N THR A 24 23.76 -15.61 -17.03
CA THR A 24 24.48 -15.60 -15.74
C THR A 24 23.70 -16.28 -14.61
N ASN A 25 22.39 -16.52 -14.77
CA ASN A 25 21.57 -17.23 -13.80
C ASN A 25 21.54 -18.76 -13.99
N ARG A 26 21.95 -19.32 -15.14
CA ARG A 26 21.97 -20.78 -15.32
C ARG A 26 23.13 -21.46 -14.60
N ASP A 27 24.24 -20.75 -14.45
CA ASP A 27 25.49 -21.30 -13.92
C ASP A 27 25.68 -21.02 -12.42
N MET A 28 24.72 -20.33 -11.80
CA MET A 28 24.81 -19.96 -10.39
C MET A 28 24.34 -21.13 -9.51
N PRO A 29 25.14 -21.57 -8.52
CA PRO A 29 24.74 -22.61 -7.58
C PRO A 29 23.38 -22.31 -6.94
N PRO A 30 22.49 -23.32 -6.80
CA PRO A 30 21.16 -23.14 -6.21
C PRO A 30 21.18 -22.46 -4.84
N GLU A 31 22.23 -22.69 -4.04
CA GLU A 31 22.40 -22.10 -2.71
C GLU A 31 22.67 -20.59 -2.78
N LEU A 32 23.44 -20.14 -3.79
CA LEU A 32 23.69 -18.71 -4.02
C LEU A 32 22.45 -18.02 -4.55
N LEU A 33 21.70 -18.65 -5.45
CA LEU A 33 20.40 -18.13 -5.90
C LEU A 33 19.38 -18.03 -4.77
N ALA A 34 19.31 -19.03 -3.88
CA ALA A 34 18.46 -18.99 -2.69
C ALA A 34 18.88 -17.85 -1.74
N LYS A 35 20.18 -17.56 -1.61
CA LYS A 35 20.67 -16.41 -0.85
C LYS A 35 20.36 -15.09 -1.54
N VAL A 36 20.47 -14.98 -2.86
CA VAL A 36 20.04 -13.78 -3.60
C VAL A 36 18.54 -13.54 -3.40
N ALA A 37 17.72 -14.59 -3.41
CA ALA A 37 16.29 -14.51 -3.22
C ALA A 37 15.89 -13.87 -1.87
N THR A 38 16.71 -14.00 -0.80
CA THR A 38 16.42 -13.36 0.48
C THR A 38 16.60 -11.84 0.48
N TYR A 39 17.33 -11.29 -0.49
CA TYR A 39 17.55 -9.84 -0.63
C TYR A 39 16.61 -9.16 -1.64
N ILE A 40 15.80 -9.94 -2.35
CA ILE A 40 14.84 -9.41 -3.33
C ILE A 40 13.67 -8.63 -2.69
N PRO A 41 13.10 -9.07 -1.54
CA PRO A 41 11.96 -8.36 -0.94
C PRO A 41 12.25 -6.92 -0.54
N THR A 42 11.49 -5.97 -1.12
CA THR A 42 11.56 -4.52 -0.86
C THR A 42 10.40 -4.08 0.03
N GLN A 43 10.39 -2.83 0.53
CA GLN A 43 9.31 -2.33 1.39
C GLN A 43 7.94 -2.30 0.69
N ASP A 44 7.94 -2.31 -0.65
CA ASP A 44 6.75 -2.40 -1.48
C ASP A 44 6.42 -3.88 -1.79
N PRO A 45 5.26 -4.40 -1.34
CA PRO A 45 4.88 -5.78 -1.59
C PRO A 45 4.58 -6.07 -3.08
N ILE A 46 4.21 -5.08 -3.88
CA ILE A 46 3.96 -5.24 -5.32
C ILE A 46 5.27 -5.35 -6.08
N GLU A 47 6.23 -4.48 -5.77
CA GLU A 47 7.58 -4.59 -6.30
C GLU A 47 8.20 -5.93 -5.91
N THR A 48 8.06 -6.34 -4.65
CA THR A 48 8.54 -7.63 -4.16
C THR A 48 7.96 -8.79 -4.95
N ALA A 49 6.64 -8.82 -5.14
CA ALA A 49 5.98 -9.88 -5.91
C ALA A 49 6.46 -9.92 -7.37
N ARG A 50 6.64 -8.75 -8.00
CA ARG A 50 7.18 -8.65 -9.37
C ARG A 50 8.62 -9.16 -9.47
N ASN A 51 9.47 -8.80 -8.52
CA ASN A 51 10.88 -9.16 -8.53
C ASN A 51 11.06 -10.66 -8.26
N LEU A 52 10.37 -11.22 -7.26
CA LEU A 52 10.36 -12.65 -6.98
C LEU A 52 9.78 -13.44 -8.17
N GLY A 53 8.68 -12.98 -8.76
CA GLY A 53 8.12 -13.59 -9.97
C GLY A 53 9.05 -13.51 -11.18
N SER A 54 9.95 -12.51 -11.24
CA SER A 54 10.97 -12.43 -12.28
C SER A 54 12.08 -13.45 -12.06
N LEU A 55 12.46 -13.68 -10.79
CA LEU A 55 13.38 -14.77 -10.44
C LEU A 55 12.78 -16.16 -10.74
N GLU A 56 11.49 -16.39 -10.47
CA GLU A 56 10.81 -17.65 -10.85
C GLU A 56 10.87 -17.93 -12.37
N ARG A 57 10.92 -16.87 -13.19
CA ARG A 57 10.94 -16.96 -14.65
C ARG A 57 12.32 -17.24 -15.25
N THR A 58 13.40 -17.16 -14.48
CA THR A 58 14.77 -17.39 -15.00
C THR A 58 15.11 -18.87 -15.22
N GLY A 59 14.31 -19.79 -14.67
CA GLY A 59 14.46 -21.23 -14.88
C GLY A 59 14.15 -22.05 -13.63
N ARG A 60 14.49 -23.35 -13.67
CA ARG A 60 14.25 -24.29 -12.57
C ARG A 60 14.91 -23.82 -11.26
N ALA A 61 16.19 -23.44 -11.31
CA ALA A 61 16.92 -22.97 -10.15
C ALA A 61 16.31 -21.69 -9.54
N GLY A 62 15.82 -20.76 -10.37
CA GLY A 62 15.10 -19.58 -9.92
C GLY A 62 13.78 -19.91 -9.21
N ARG A 63 13.01 -20.88 -9.73
CA ARG A 63 11.80 -21.39 -9.03
C ARG A 63 12.14 -22.05 -7.70
N GLU A 64 13.13 -22.93 -7.69
CA GLU A 64 13.59 -23.58 -6.46
C GLU A 64 14.03 -22.54 -5.43
N ALA A 65 14.80 -21.51 -5.82
CA ALA A 65 15.23 -20.43 -4.93
C ALA A 65 14.05 -19.64 -4.32
N VAL A 66 13.00 -19.34 -5.10
CA VAL A 66 11.83 -18.60 -4.61
C VAL A 66 10.91 -19.47 -3.75
N THR A 67 10.81 -20.77 -4.05
CA THR A 67 9.96 -21.71 -3.30
C THR A 67 10.64 -22.25 -2.03
N SER A 68 11.96 -22.10 -1.90
CA SER A 68 12.71 -22.55 -0.73
C SER A 68 12.57 -21.61 0.46
N ASP A 69 12.57 -22.17 1.66
CA ASP A 69 12.49 -21.36 2.88
C ASP A 69 13.76 -20.54 3.15
N PRO A 70 13.63 -19.31 3.68
CA PRO A 70 12.40 -18.67 4.19
C PRO A 70 11.58 -17.90 3.13
N VAL A 71 12.10 -17.76 1.90
CA VAL A 71 11.51 -16.93 0.84
C VAL A 71 10.19 -17.53 0.35
N GLY A 72 10.12 -18.85 0.21
CA GLY A 72 8.91 -19.58 -0.21
C GLY A 72 7.73 -19.32 0.72
N LYS A 73 7.94 -19.48 2.03
CA LYS A 73 6.94 -19.17 3.05
C LYS A 73 6.50 -17.70 3.01
N TYR A 74 7.43 -16.76 2.91
CA TYR A 74 7.11 -15.34 2.78
C TYR A 74 6.26 -15.08 1.53
N HIS A 75 6.70 -15.55 0.36
CA HIS A 75 6.04 -15.35 -0.92
C HIS A 75 4.64 -15.95 -0.96
N ALA A 76 4.47 -17.17 -0.43
CA ALA A 76 3.17 -17.83 -0.34
C ALA A 76 2.17 -17.03 0.51
N ARG A 77 2.60 -16.55 1.67
CA ARG A 77 1.76 -15.71 2.55
C ARG A 77 1.42 -14.37 1.89
N MET A 78 2.39 -13.73 1.25
CA MET A 78 2.17 -12.47 0.52
C MET A 78 1.20 -12.64 -0.65
N LYS A 79 1.27 -13.75 -1.39
CA LYS A 79 0.27 -14.09 -2.43
C LYS A 79 -1.14 -14.20 -1.86
N ARG A 80 -1.31 -14.88 -0.72
CA ARG A 80 -2.61 -15.01 -0.04
C ARG A 80 -3.17 -13.67 0.41
N ILE A 81 -2.36 -12.87 1.11
CA ILE A 81 -2.75 -11.53 1.58
C ILE A 81 -3.09 -10.62 0.40
N GLY A 82 -2.26 -10.61 -0.65
CA GLY A 82 -2.47 -9.83 -1.86
C GLY A 82 -3.75 -10.23 -2.61
N ALA A 83 -4.07 -11.53 -2.68
CA ALA A 83 -5.32 -12.01 -3.26
C ALA A 83 -6.54 -11.52 -2.47
N SER A 84 -6.53 -11.63 -1.14
CA SER A 84 -7.61 -11.09 -0.29
C SER A 84 -7.75 -9.57 -0.41
N ALA A 85 -6.63 -8.84 -0.45
CA ALA A 85 -6.61 -7.40 -0.65
C ALA A 85 -7.24 -7.02 -2.01
N LYS A 86 -6.87 -7.71 -3.09
CA LYS A 86 -7.47 -7.53 -4.41
C LYS A 86 -8.97 -7.78 -4.40
N THR A 87 -9.42 -8.88 -3.80
CA THR A 87 -10.84 -9.21 -3.67
C THR A 87 -11.61 -8.10 -2.96
N VAL A 88 -11.08 -7.58 -1.85
CA VAL A 88 -11.71 -6.46 -1.12
C VAL A 88 -11.76 -5.21 -2.00
N PHE A 89 -10.64 -4.85 -2.65
CA PHE A 89 -10.57 -3.67 -3.52
C PHE A 89 -11.59 -3.71 -4.66
N ASP A 90 -11.61 -4.82 -5.40
CA ASP A 90 -12.50 -5.01 -6.56
C ASP A 90 -13.97 -5.09 -6.13
N THR A 91 -14.26 -5.55 -4.91
CA THR A 91 -15.63 -5.59 -4.36
C THR A 91 -16.11 -4.22 -3.90
N VAL A 92 -15.26 -3.44 -3.22
CA VAL A 92 -15.63 -2.14 -2.66
C VAL A 92 -15.77 -1.08 -3.75
N ILE A 93 -14.98 -1.20 -4.81
CA ILE A 93 -14.89 -0.29 -5.96
C ILE A 93 -15.19 -1.09 -7.24
N PRO A 94 -16.46 -1.47 -7.49
CA PRO A 94 -16.82 -2.18 -8.70
C PRO A 94 -16.66 -1.26 -9.93
N GLY A 95 -15.74 -1.60 -10.82
CA GLY A 95 -15.51 -0.85 -12.06
C GLY A 95 -14.76 0.48 -11.87
N ASN A 96 -15.28 1.55 -12.48
CA ASN A 96 -14.59 2.85 -12.61
C ASN A 96 -15.07 3.92 -11.62
N GLN A 97 -16.07 3.65 -10.79
CA GLN A 97 -16.65 4.63 -9.88
C GLN A 97 -17.04 3.98 -8.55
N LEU A 98 -17.04 4.75 -7.46
CA LEU A 98 -17.72 4.32 -6.24
C LEU A 98 -19.23 4.29 -6.51
N PRO A 99 -19.96 3.25 -6.09
CA PRO A 99 -21.40 3.20 -6.26
C PRO A 99 -22.07 4.44 -5.64
N GLU A 100 -23.06 5.00 -6.32
CA GLU A 100 -23.83 6.12 -5.79
C GLU A 100 -24.40 5.79 -4.41
N TRP A 101 -24.28 6.77 -3.51
CA TRP A 101 -24.78 6.65 -2.15
C TRP A 101 -26.31 6.78 -2.17
N GLU A 102 -26.99 5.82 -1.58
CA GLU A 102 -28.43 5.83 -1.33
C GLU A 102 -28.65 5.43 0.13
N THR A 103 -29.78 5.81 0.72
CA THR A 103 -30.18 5.35 2.06
C THR A 103 -30.15 3.82 2.09
N ASN A 104 -29.45 3.23 3.09
CA ASN A 104 -29.14 1.79 3.22
C ASN A 104 -27.96 1.25 2.38
N ARG A 105 -27.14 2.12 1.78
CA ARG A 105 -25.83 1.72 1.20
C ARG A 105 -24.67 2.17 2.08
N PRO A 106 -23.51 1.48 2.03
CA PRO A 106 -22.31 1.91 2.74
C PRO A 106 -21.91 3.31 2.29
N SER A 107 -21.62 4.20 3.25
CA SER A 107 -21.16 5.56 2.94
C SER A 107 -19.82 5.52 2.20
N PRO A 108 -19.49 6.56 1.41
CA PRO A 108 -18.17 6.69 0.80
C PRO A 108 -17.04 6.53 1.83
N THR A 109 -17.20 7.12 3.01
CA THR A 109 -16.24 6.99 4.13
C THR A 109 -16.05 5.55 4.60
N ALA A 110 -17.12 4.76 4.70
CA ALA A 110 -17.01 3.35 5.09
C ALA A 110 -16.26 2.54 4.03
N ARG A 111 -16.52 2.82 2.75
CA ARG A 111 -15.82 2.19 1.62
C ARG A 111 -14.33 2.54 1.62
N THR A 112 -14.00 3.82 1.72
CA THR A 112 -12.61 4.29 1.69
C THR A 112 -11.83 3.80 2.91
N ARG A 113 -12.46 3.75 4.09
CA ARG A 113 -11.88 3.13 5.30
C ARG A 113 -11.52 1.66 5.07
N ALA A 114 -12.37 0.88 4.40
CA ALA A 114 -12.08 -0.52 4.09
C ALA A 114 -10.91 -0.72 3.12
N VAL A 115 -10.70 0.24 2.22
CA VAL A 115 -9.65 0.19 1.20
C VAL A 115 -8.30 0.68 1.74
N GLY A 116 -8.27 1.66 2.64
CA GLY A 116 -7.04 2.24 3.18
C GLY A 116 -5.94 1.22 3.53
N PRO A 117 -6.22 0.22 4.40
CA PRO A 117 -5.23 -0.75 4.86
C PRO A 117 -4.64 -1.66 3.77
N ILE A 118 -5.35 -1.81 2.64
CA ILE A 118 -4.96 -2.69 1.55
C ILE A 118 -4.29 -1.96 0.38
N LEU A 119 -4.13 -0.64 0.45
CA LEU A 119 -3.57 0.18 -0.64
C LEU A 119 -2.15 -0.24 -1.02
N LYS A 120 -1.32 -0.66 -0.06
CA LYS A 120 0.03 -1.15 -0.33
C LYS A 120 0.08 -2.37 -1.26
N PHE A 121 -1.00 -3.14 -1.33
CA PHE A 121 -1.12 -4.31 -2.20
C PHE A 121 -1.76 -4.00 -3.56
N GLN A 122 -2.01 -2.72 -3.87
CA GLN A 122 -2.60 -2.32 -5.14
C GLN A 122 -1.53 -1.85 -6.12
N SER A 123 -1.79 -2.03 -7.41
CA SER A 123 -0.95 -1.42 -8.45
C SER A 123 -1.09 0.10 -8.44
N GLU A 124 -0.12 0.81 -9.03
CA GLU A 124 -0.18 2.27 -9.19
C GLU A 124 -1.44 2.73 -9.94
N ALA A 125 -1.90 1.95 -10.92
CA ALA A 125 -3.16 2.20 -11.61
C ALA A 125 -4.37 2.05 -10.66
N GLY A 126 -4.36 1.03 -9.80
CA GLY A 126 -5.39 0.83 -8.76
C GLY A 126 -5.43 1.98 -7.76
N LYS A 127 -4.27 2.39 -7.23
CA LYS A 127 -4.14 3.53 -6.31
C LYS A 127 -4.64 4.83 -6.94
N SER A 128 -4.24 5.09 -8.19
CA SER A 128 -4.66 6.28 -8.93
C SER A 128 -6.17 6.29 -9.20
N ARG A 129 -6.75 5.13 -9.54
CA ARG A 129 -8.20 4.95 -9.68
C ARG A 129 -8.93 5.22 -8.37
N PHE A 130 -8.43 4.71 -7.25
CA PHE A 130 -8.99 4.95 -5.93
C PHE A 130 -9.01 6.45 -5.57
N VAL A 131 -7.89 7.15 -5.80
CA VAL A 131 -7.81 8.60 -5.59
C VAL A 131 -8.79 9.35 -6.48
N THR A 132 -8.86 9.02 -7.77
CA THR A 132 -9.84 9.63 -8.68
C THR A 132 -11.27 9.40 -8.21
N ASN A 133 -11.59 8.22 -7.67
CA ASN A 133 -12.91 7.95 -7.11
C ASN A 133 -13.24 8.81 -5.89
N ILE A 134 -12.28 9.04 -4.99
CA ILE A 134 -12.46 9.98 -3.88
C ILE A 134 -12.73 11.39 -4.41
N LEU A 135 -11.94 11.83 -5.38
CA LEU A 135 -12.04 13.18 -5.95
C LEU A 135 -13.30 13.40 -6.81
N ASN A 136 -13.96 12.33 -7.25
CA ASN A 136 -15.24 12.37 -7.96
C ASN A 136 -16.46 12.34 -7.02
N LEU A 137 -16.27 12.19 -5.71
CA LEU A 137 -17.36 12.30 -4.74
C LEU A 137 -17.89 13.74 -4.68
N PRO A 138 -19.14 13.95 -4.20
CA PRO A 138 -19.61 15.30 -3.85
C PRO A 138 -18.63 15.98 -2.88
N GLU A 139 -18.39 17.28 -3.04
CA GLU A 139 -17.40 18.04 -2.26
C GLU A 139 -17.58 17.87 -0.75
N SER A 140 -18.84 17.80 -0.29
CA SER A 140 -19.22 17.58 1.10
C SER A 140 -18.77 16.23 1.67
N ALA A 141 -18.41 15.25 0.85
CA ALA A 141 -17.98 13.91 1.26
C ALA A 141 -16.49 13.63 1.00
N GLN A 142 -15.81 14.46 0.20
CA GLN A 142 -14.43 14.22 -0.21
C GLN A 142 -13.47 14.25 0.98
N CYS A 143 -13.57 15.25 1.86
CA CYS A 143 -12.65 15.36 2.99
C CYS A 143 -12.82 14.23 4.01
N ASP A 144 -14.03 13.73 4.29
CA ASP A 144 -14.21 12.57 5.16
C ASP A 144 -13.67 11.29 4.53
N ALA A 145 -13.83 11.13 3.22
CA ALA A 145 -13.22 10.05 2.47
C ALA A 145 -11.68 10.12 2.55
N ILE A 146 -11.08 11.29 2.36
CA ILE A 146 -9.63 11.52 2.51
C ILE A 146 -9.18 11.21 3.95
N LEU A 147 -9.90 11.74 4.94
CA LEU A 147 -9.60 11.55 6.36
C LEU A 147 -9.59 10.06 6.74
N SER A 148 -10.53 9.28 6.19
CA SER A 148 -10.61 7.84 6.45
C SER A 148 -9.40 7.03 5.97
N VAL A 149 -8.59 7.59 5.06
CA VAL A 149 -7.36 6.95 4.55
C VAL A 149 -6.10 7.73 4.92
N ILE A 150 -6.20 8.72 5.80
CA ILE A 150 -5.07 9.60 6.15
C ILE A 150 -3.86 8.83 6.69
N LYS A 151 -4.10 7.76 7.44
CA LYS A 151 -3.08 6.87 8.01
C LYS A 151 -2.36 6.03 6.93
N HIS A 152 -2.91 5.97 5.71
CA HIS A 152 -2.44 5.16 4.59
C HIS A 152 -1.95 5.99 3.39
N LEU A 153 -1.80 7.32 3.54
CA LEU A 153 -1.39 8.19 2.42
C LEU A 153 -0.02 7.82 1.81
N ASN A 154 0.91 7.29 2.61
CA ASN A 154 2.20 6.82 2.12
C ASN A 154 2.08 5.63 1.15
N ASP A 155 1.00 4.85 1.25
CA ASP A 155 0.78 3.69 0.38
C ASP A 155 0.30 4.11 -1.04
N LEU A 156 -0.08 5.39 -1.25
CA LEU A 156 -0.62 5.90 -2.51
C LEU A 156 0.44 6.39 -3.52
N GLY A 157 1.67 6.62 -3.06
CA GLY A 157 2.70 7.32 -3.83
C GLY A 157 2.53 8.85 -3.81
N GLU A 158 3.62 9.58 -4.06
CA GLU A 158 3.68 11.05 -3.91
C GLU A 158 2.62 11.78 -4.74
N ALA A 159 2.49 11.46 -6.03
CA ALA A 159 1.55 12.17 -6.92
C ALA A 159 0.10 12.08 -6.42
N ASN A 160 -0.35 10.89 -6.00
CA ASN A 160 -1.71 10.67 -5.50
C ASN A 160 -1.92 11.29 -4.12
N LYS A 161 -0.92 11.22 -3.24
CA LYS A 161 -0.92 11.89 -1.95
C LYS A 161 -1.08 13.41 -2.12
N THR A 162 -0.28 14.03 -3.00
CA THR A 162 -0.36 15.46 -3.30
C THR A 162 -1.74 15.85 -3.82
N ARG A 163 -2.33 15.06 -4.74
CA ARG A 163 -3.69 15.32 -5.25
C ARG A 163 -4.75 15.38 -4.15
N LEU A 164 -4.71 14.45 -3.18
CA LEU A 164 -5.68 14.45 -2.07
C LEU A 164 -5.47 15.64 -1.13
N ILE A 165 -4.22 15.97 -0.81
CA ILE A 165 -3.88 17.12 0.05
C ILE A 165 -4.28 18.45 -0.60
N GLU A 166 -3.92 18.66 -1.88
CA GLU A 166 -4.31 19.87 -2.61
C GLU A 166 -5.83 20.03 -2.63
N ARG A 167 -6.58 18.94 -2.83
CA ARG A 167 -8.03 19.00 -2.81
C ARG A 167 -8.58 19.45 -1.46
N SER A 168 -7.99 18.99 -0.35
CA SER A 168 -8.38 19.49 0.98
C SER A 168 -8.07 20.98 1.18
N ILE A 169 -6.97 21.49 0.60
CA ILE A 169 -6.66 22.93 0.62
C ILE A 169 -7.67 23.71 -0.23
N GLU A 170 -8.07 23.20 -1.39
CA GLU A 170 -9.12 23.81 -2.22
C GLU A 170 -10.46 23.88 -1.47
N ILE A 171 -10.86 22.80 -0.79
CA ILE A 171 -12.10 22.77 -0.01
C ILE A 171 -12.04 23.73 1.19
N LEU A 172 -10.88 23.85 1.85
CA LEU A 172 -10.67 24.82 2.93
C LEU A 172 -10.94 26.26 2.47
N ARG A 173 -10.61 26.57 1.20
CA ARG A 173 -10.73 27.90 0.60
C ARG A 173 -12.15 28.30 0.23
N LEU A 174 -13.10 27.37 0.21
CA LEU A 174 -14.51 27.69 -0.07
C LEU A 174 -15.06 28.77 0.87
N GLU A 175 -15.97 29.59 0.35
CA GLU A 175 -16.61 30.68 1.10
C GLU A 175 -18.14 30.59 1.00
N PRO A 176 -18.85 30.23 2.10
CA PRO A 176 -18.32 29.80 3.40
C PRO A 176 -17.60 28.44 3.33
N PRO A 177 -16.69 28.13 4.29
CA PRO A 177 -16.05 26.83 4.35
C PRO A 177 -17.09 25.74 4.59
N LEU A 178 -16.84 24.54 4.06
CA LEU A 178 -17.69 23.37 4.34
C LEU A 178 -17.52 22.95 5.80
N THR A 179 -18.58 23.18 6.59
CA THR A 179 -18.59 22.91 8.02
C THR A 179 -19.77 22.07 8.46
N TRP A 180 -19.56 21.24 9.47
CA TRP A 180 -20.58 20.41 10.12
C TRP A 180 -20.76 20.81 11.59
N ASN A 181 -21.72 20.16 12.26
CA ASN A 181 -22.03 20.40 13.67
C ASN A 181 -22.23 21.89 13.97
N MET A 182 -23.13 22.53 13.23
CA MET A 182 -23.45 23.96 13.37
C MET A 182 -22.21 24.87 13.25
N GLY A 183 -21.31 24.57 12.30
CA GLY A 183 -20.13 25.39 12.06
C GLY A 183 -18.94 25.07 12.97
N GLN A 184 -19.02 24.04 13.82
CA GLN A 184 -17.96 23.74 14.77
C GLN A 184 -16.91 22.74 14.27
N LYS A 185 -17.11 22.11 13.11
CA LYS A 185 -16.14 21.17 12.50
C LYS A 185 -15.96 21.49 11.03
N CYS A 186 -14.74 21.32 10.53
CA CYS A 186 -14.44 21.44 9.11
C CYS A 186 -13.57 20.26 8.69
N PRO A 187 -14.11 19.29 7.92
CA PRO A 187 -13.37 18.09 7.52
C PRO A 187 -12.05 18.39 6.79
N ALA A 188 -11.98 19.49 6.04
CA ALA A 188 -10.72 19.92 5.40
C ALA A 188 -9.65 20.27 6.45
N VAL A 189 -10.02 20.96 7.53
CA VAL A 189 -9.11 21.27 8.63
C VAL A 189 -8.64 19.99 9.32
N ASP A 190 -9.54 19.03 9.56
CA ASP A 190 -9.19 17.74 10.17
C ASP A 190 -8.16 16.98 9.32
N VAL A 191 -8.34 16.94 7.99
CA VAL A 191 -7.37 16.35 7.06
C VAL A 191 -6.01 17.03 7.16
N LEU A 192 -5.98 18.37 7.14
CA LEU A 192 -4.72 19.13 7.11
C LEU A 192 -3.96 19.08 8.45
N VAL A 193 -4.67 18.95 9.57
CA VAL A 193 -4.05 18.73 10.89
C VAL A 193 -3.51 17.30 11.00
N GLN A 194 -4.32 16.28 10.70
CA GLN A 194 -3.86 14.88 10.82
C GLN A 194 -2.81 14.52 9.76
N GLY A 195 -2.86 15.19 8.62
CA GLY A 195 -1.97 15.00 7.49
C GLY A 195 -0.75 15.92 7.48
N GLU A 196 -0.49 16.70 8.55
CA GLU A 196 0.56 17.73 8.58
C GLU A 196 1.93 17.20 8.11
N LYS A 197 2.29 15.98 8.52
CA LYS A 197 3.55 15.32 8.13
C LYS A 197 3.70 15.02 6.64
N TYR A 198 2.62 15.13 5.86
CA TYR A 198 2.59 14.89 4.42
C TYR A 198 2.59 16.19 3.61
N LEU A 199 2.50 17.35 4.27
CA LEU A 199 2.50 18.65 3.62
C LEU A 199 3.92 19.01 3.18
N ASN A 200 4.04 19.55 1.97
CA ASN A 200 5.26 20.23 1.56
C ASN A 200 5.31 21.68 2.08
N ALA A 201 6.46 22.34 1.91
CA ALA A 201 6.66 23.70 2.43
C ALA A 201 5.69 24.74 1.84
N ASP A 202 5.36 24.63 0.55
CA ASP A 202 4.41 25.53 -0.12
C ASP A 202 2.99 25.34 0.42
N GLN A 203 2.55 24.09 0.57
CA GLN A 203 1.26 23.74 1.14
C GLN A 203 1.11 24.27 2.56
N LEU A 204 2.16 24.10 3.38
CA LEU A 204 2.17 24.62 4.75
C LEU A 204 2.05 26.15 4.77
N ALA A 205 2.80 26.86 3.93
CA ALA A 205 2.74 28.32 3.83
C ALA A 205 1.36 28.80 3.38
N ARG A 206 0.74 28.15 2.39
CA ARG A 206 -0.63 28.45 1.94
C ARG A 206 -1.65 28.27 3.06
N ILE A 207 -1.57 27.18 3.83
CA ILE A 207 -2.48 26.94 4.96
C ILE A 207 -2.32 28.00 6.04
N GLN A 208 -1.07 28.39 6.35
CA GLN A 208 -0.80 29.48 7.30
C GLN A 208 -1.39 30.80 6.82
N GLN A 209 -1.25 31.13 5.53
CA GLN A 209 -1.86 32.31 4.94
C GLN A 209 -3.39 32.30 5.04
N GLU A 210 -4.06 31.18 4.76
CA GLU A 210 -5.51 31.05 4.92
C GLU A 210 -5.93 31.29 6.38
N ARG A 211 -5.18 30.73 7.35
CA ARG A 211 -5.45 30.91 8.78
C ARG A 211 -5.32 32.37 9.22
N SER A 212 -4.29 33.08 8.73
CA SER A 212 -4.05 34.49 9.07
C SER A 212 -5.06 35.42 8.41
N SER A 213 -5.47 35.15 7.18
CA SER A 213 -6.40 35.99 6.42
C SER A 213 -7.87 35.78 6.80
N ARG A 214 -8.22 34.61 7.36
CA ARG A 214 -9.61 34.25 7.70
C ARG A 214 -9.74 33.90 9.19
N PRO A 215 -10.01 34.88 10.08
CA PRO A 215 -10.08 34.66 11.53
C PRO A 215 -11.05 33.53 11.94
N ARG A 216 -12.14 33.33 11.17
CA ARG A 216 -13.11 32.23 11.38
C ARG A 216 -12.51 30.82 11.31
N LEU A 217 -11.36 30.63 10.66
CA LEU A 217 -10.69 29.33 10.59
C LEU A 217 -9.92 29.00 11.87
N SER A 218 -9.49 29.99 12.65
CA SER A 218 -8.71 29.79 13.87
C SER A 218 -9.38 28.83 14.89
N PRO A 219 -10.66 29.01 15.27
CA PRO A 219 -11.31 28.07 16.20
C PRO A 219 -11.47 26.66 15.62
N LEU A 220 -11.63 26.52 14.30
CA LEU A 220 -11.72 25.22 13.63
C LEU A 220 -10.39 24.46 13.73
N PHE A 221 -9.27 25.14 13.46
CA PHE A 221 -7.93 24.54 13.62
C PHE A 221 -7.64 24.20 15.08
N GLY A 222 -7.98 25.09 16.03
CA GLY A 222 -7.79 24.83 17.45
C GLY A 222 -8.51 23.57 17.92
N ARG A 223 -9.75 23.36 17.46
CA ARG A 223 -10.51 22.15 17.77
C ARG A 223 -9.93 20.90 17.11
N ALA A 224 -9.60 20.96 15.81
CA ALA A 224 -9.06 19.81 15.09
C ALA A 224 -7.74 19.31 15.72
N ILE A 225 -6.88 20.23 16.17
CA ILE A 225 -5.64 19.90 16.90
C ILE A 225 -5.97 19.19 18.23
N ALA A 226 -6.91 19.73 19.01
CA ALA A 226 -7.31 19.12 20.27
C ALA A 226 -7.90 17.71 20.07
N ASP A 227 -8.82 17.54 19.11
CA ASP A 227 -9.43 16.26 18.76
C ASP A 227 -8.34 15.25 18.32
N PHE A 228 -7.36 15.68 17.52
CA PHE A 228 -6.27 14.82 17.05
C PHE A 228 -5.32 14.37 18.18
N GLU A 229 -4.94 15.26 19.09
CA GLU A 229 -4.09 14.91 20.23
C GLU A 229 -4.79 13.95 21.22
N VAL A 230 -6.10 14.10 21.41
CA VAL A 230 -6.91 13.12 22.15
C VAL A 230 -6.86 11.76 21.46
N GLN A 231 -7.10 11.71 20.15
CA GLN A 231 -7.06 10.44 19.40
C GLN A 231 -5.69 9.77 19.47
N LYS A 232 -4.61 10.54 19.31
CA LYS A 232 -3.22 10.05 19.44
C LYS A 232 -2.95 9.47 20.83
N THR A 233 -3.46 10.11 21.87
CA THR A 233 -3.34 9.63 23.25
C THR A 233 -4.10 8.32 23.48
N MET A 234 -5.29 8.18 22.88
CA MET A 234 -6.09 6.96 22.92
C MET A 234 -5.41 5.81 22.16
N ASP A 235 -4.90 6.08 20.96
CA ASP A 235 -4.17 5.11 20.13
C ASP A 235 -2.90 4.62 20.83
N ALA A 236 -2.22 5.48 21.58
CA ALA A 236 -1.01 5.12 22.34
C ALA A 236 -1.31 4.32 23.63
N ASN A 237 -2.51 4.47 24.22
CA ASN A 237 -2.88 3.85 25.50
C ASN A 237 -4.20 3.06 25.44
N PRO A 238 -4.33 2.05 24.55
CA PRO A 238 -5.59 1.35 24.36
C PRO A 238 -6.10 0.62 25.61
N ARG A 239 -5.19 0.19 26.50
CA ARG A 239 -5.53 -0.50 27.76
C ARG A 239 -6.19 0.38 28.82
N ARG A 240 -6.01 1.71 28.76
CA ARG A 240 -6.68 2.63 29.69
C ARG A 240 -8.15 2.88 29.34
N TYR A 241 -8.57 2.48 28.12
CA TYR A 241 -9.90 2.76 27.57
C TYR A 241 -10.69 1.50 27.21
N ARG A 242 -10.10 0.29 27.32
CA ARG A 242 -10.77 -0.97 27.05
C ARG A 242 -10.23 -2.04 28.01
N ASP A 243 -11.11 -2.73 28.73
CA ASP A 243 -10.75 -3.91 29.54
C ASP A 243 -10.07 -4.94 28.64
N ALA A 244 -8.74 -5.08 28.75
CA ALA A 244 -7.96 -5.88 27.83
C ALA A 244 -7.34 -7.08 28.55
N ALA A 245 -7.90 -8.27 28.30
CA ALA A 245 -7.10 -9.49 28.31
C ALA A 245 -5.88 -9.28 27.40
N GLY A 246 -4.71 -9.82 27.79
CA GLY A 246 -3.47 -9.67 27.04
C GLY A 246 -3.61 -10.13 25.58
N PRO A 247 -2.82 -9.57 24.64
CA PRO A 247 -2.93 -9.94 23.24
C PRO A 247 -2.48 -11.40 23.07
N GLU A 248 -3.43 -12.29 22.79
CA GLU A 248 -3.14 -13.64 22.35
C GLU A 248 -2.39 -13.57 21.01
N VAL A 249 -1.12 -13.97 21.01
CA VAL A 249 -0.28 -13.97 19.80
C VAL A 249 -0.68 -15.17 18.95
N ARG A 250 -1.70 -14.98 18.11
CA ARG A 250 -2.14 -15.99 17.14
C ARG A 250 -1.05 -16.27 16.10
N ALA A 251 -1.01 -17.49 15.57
CA ALA A 251 -0.11 -17.84 14.46
C ALA A 251 -0.41 -16.99 13.22
N VAL A 252 0.62 -16.61 12.45
CA VAL A 252 0.48 -15.76 11.24
C VAL A 252 -0.54 -16.35 10.27
N ASP A 253 -0.49 -17.65 10.00
CA ASP A 253 -1.39 -18.29 9.04
C ASP A 253 -2.86 -18.26 9.49
N THR A 254 -3.14 -18.35 10.80
CA THR A 254 -4.50 -18.19 11.35
C THR A 254 -5.03 -16.76 11.19
N VAL A 255 -4.15 -15.76 11.25
CA VAL A 255 -4.52 -14.37 10.95
C VAL A 255 -4.82 -14.21 9.45
N ILE A 256 -4.03 -14.83 8.57
CA ILE A 256 -4.29 -14.85 7.11
C ILE A 256 -5.65 -15.50 6.82
N GLU A 257 -5.98 -16.63 7.43
CA GLU A 257 -7.29 -17.27 7.27
C GLU A 257 -8.45 -16.37 7.71
N THR A 258 -8.24 -15.54 8.72
CA THR A 258 -9.25 -14.57 9.17
C THR A 258 -9.46 -13.46 8.14
N ILE A 259 -8.38 -13.00 7.50
CA ILE A 259 -8.42 -12.04 6.39
C ILE A 259 -9.12 -12.65 5.17
N GLU A 260 -8.80 -13.90 4.83
CA GLU A 260 -9.42 -14.64 3.73
C GLU A 260 -10.93 -14.79 3.95
N ARG A 261 -11.35 -15.19 5.15
CA ARG A 261 -12.77 -15.28 5.54
C ARG A 261 -13.51 -13.95 5.42
N TYR A 262 -12.90 -12.85 5.88
CA TYR A 262 -13.48 -11.52 5.70
C TYR A 262 -13.63 -11.17 4.22
N SER A 263 -12.57 -11.34 3.42
CA SER A 263 -12.59 -11.02 2.00
C SER A 263 -13.63 -11.83 1.23
N ALA A 264 -13.78 -13.12 1.54
CA ALA A 264 -14.79 -13.99 0.93
C ALA A 264 -16.21 -13.61 1.35
N SER A 265 -16.43 -13.24 2.62
CA SER A 265 -17.73 -12.75 3.08
C SER A 265 -18.09 -11.42 2.44
N LEU A 266 -17.13 -10.52 2.27
CA LEU A 266 -17.34 -9.25 1.57
C LEU A 266 -17.68 -9.50 0.10
N ALA A 267 -16.96 -10.38 -0.59
CA ALA A 267 -17.24 -10.74 -1.98
C ALA A 267 -18.65 -11.33 -2.15
N ARG A 268 -19.11 -12.18 -1.21
CA ARG A 268 -20.48 -12.72 -1.21
C ARG A 268 -21.55 -11.66 -0.94
N GLY A 269 -21.27 -10.73 -0.02
CA GLY A 269 -22.18 -9.62 0.30
C GLY A 269 -22.16 -8.50 -0.75
N GLY A 270 -21.14 -8.48 -1.60
CA GLY A 270 -20.95 -7.49 -2.66
C GLY A 270 -20.65 -6.08 -2.13
N PRO A 271 -20.70 -5.07 -3.03
CA PRO A 271 -20.40 -3.68 -2.69
C PRO A 271 -21.37 -3.07 -1.66
N ASN A 272 -22.49 -3.73 -1.33
CA ASN A 272 -23.53 -3.20 -0.43
C ASN A 272 -23.53 -3.85 0.96
N ALA A 273 -22.48 -4.61 1.31
CA ALA A 273 -22.37 -5.27 2.60
C ALA A 273 -22.08 -4.27 3.75
N VAL A 274 -23.09 -3.45 4.11
CA VAL A 274 -22.98 -2.36 5.11
C VAL A 274 -22.32 -2.83 6.39
N GLY A 275 -22.82 -3.91 7.00
CA GLY A 275 -22.28 -4.42 8.27
C GLY A 275 -20.79 -4.77 8.20
N LEU A 276 -20.33 -5.37 7.10
CA LEU A 276 -18.92 -5.73 6.93
C LEU A 276 -18.03 -4.51 6.67
N LEU A 277 -18.55 -3.47 6.00
CA LEU A 277 -17.79 -2.27 5.68
C LEU A 277 -17.76 -1.26 6.82
N THR A 278 -18.75 -1.26 7.71
CA THR A 278 -18.77 -0.40 8.91
C THR A 278 -18.02 -1.01 10.09
N THR A 279 -17.88 -2.34 10.19
CA THR A 279 -17.24 -3.05 11.31
C THR A 279 -15.91 -3.72 10.93
N ASN A 280 -15.12 -3.07 10.09
CA ASN A 280 -13.89 -3.63 9.50
C ASN A 280 -12.60 -3.43 10.33
N GLU A 281 -12.69 -2.89 11.55
CA GLU A 281 -11.53 -2.57 12.41
C GLU A 281 -10.62 -3.79 12.66
N SER A 282 -11.22 -4.97 12.86
CA SER A 282 -10.48 -6.22 13.03
C SER A 282 -9.72 -6.59 11.75
N PHE A 283 -10.33 -6.40 10.57
CA PHE A 283 -9.68 -6.65 9.29
C PHE A 283 -8.49 -5.71 9.07
N GLU A 284 -8.67 -4.41 9.31
CA GLU A 284 -7.60 -3.41 9.24
C GLU A 284 -6.41 -3.78 10.13
N LYS A 285 -6.68 -4.14 11.39
CA LYS A 285 -5.64 -4.56 12.34
C LYS A 285 -4.91 -5.81 11.85
N ASN A 286 -5.65 -6.83 11.41
CA ASN A 286 -5.09 -8.11 10.98
C ASN A 286 -4.22 -7.95 9.71
N ILE A 287 -4.65 -7.17 8.70
CA ILE A 287 -3.87 -6.91 7.48
C ILE A 287 -2.51 -6.29 7.81
N ASN A 288 -2.50 -5.25 8.65
CA ASN A 288 -1.26 -4.56 9.00
C ASN A 288 -0.36 -5.42 9.88
N GLU A 289 -0.93 -6.10 10.87
CA GLU A 289 -0.19 -7.01 11.75
C GLU A 289 0.47 -8.14 10.95
N VAL A 290 -0.29 -8.80 10.08
CA VAL A 290 0.20 -9.99 9.36
C VAL A 290 1.28 -9.63 8.36
N TYR A 291 1.18 -8.48 7.69
CA TYR A 291 2.22 -7.98 6.79
C TYR A 291 3.53 -7.75 7.56
N ASN A 292 3.46 -7.00 8.67
CA ASN A 292 4.63 -6.67 9.47
C ASN A 292 5.28 -7.92 10.08
N ARG A 293 4.48 -8.87 10.58
CA ARG A 293 4.98 -10.14 11.14
C ARG A 293 5.61 -11.04 10.08
N THR A 294 4.97 -11.18 8.92
CA THR A 294 5.50 -11.98 7.81
C THR A 294 6.85 -11.42 7.34
N ARG A 295 6.99 -10.10 7.30
CA ARG A 295 8.25 -9.43 6.98
C ARG A 295 9.31 -9.61 8.07
N ALA A 296 8.95 -9.43 9.34
CA ALA A 296 9.87 -9.62 10.45
C ALA A 296 10.43 -11.06 10.52
N GLU A 297 9.60 -12.07 10.24
CA GLU A 297 10.04 -13.47 10.15
C GLU A 297 11.06 -13.70 9.02
N LEU A 298 10.86 -13.06 7.86
CA LEU A 298 11.83 -13.10 6.75
C LEU A 298 13.16 -12.44 7.15
N ASP A 299 13.09 -11.23 7.71
CA ASP A 299 14.28 -10.45 8.11
C ASP A 299 15.10 -11.18 9.19
N ALA A 300 14.42 -11.80 10.17
CA ALA A 300 15.07 -12.61 11.20
C ALA A 300 15.79 -13.83 10.60
N SER A 301 15.12 -14.53 9.68
CA SER A 301 15.67 -15.71 9.00
C SER A 301 16.91 -15.39 8.15
N SER A 302 16.97 -14.19 7.56
CA SER A 302 18.15 -13.73 6.81
C SER A 302 19.35 -13.48 7.74
N ARG A 303 19.12 -12.95 8.94
CA ARG A 303 20.19 -12.58 9.89
C ARG A 303 20.84 -13.79 10.55
N ASP A 304 20.06 -14.81 10.90
CA ASP A 304 20.59 -16.04 11.50
C ASP A 304 21.55 -16.78 10.56
N ARG A 305 21.25 -16.80 9.25
CA ARG A 305 22.12 -17.41 8.24
C ARG A 305 23.45 -16.67 8.07
N SER A 306 23.46 -15.34 8.20
CA SER A 306 24.70 -14.56 8.16
C SER A 306 25.61 -14.86 9.36
N ARG A 307 25.04 -15.13 10.53
CA ARG A 307 25.80 -15.52 11.73
C ARG A 307 26.37 -16.92 11.63
N SER A 308 25.62 -17.90 11.12
CA SER A 308 26.11 -19.27 10.92
C SER A 308 27.25 -19.38 9.91
N GLY A 309 27.34 -18.45 8.95
CA GLY A 309 28.41 -18.42 7.95
C GLY A 309 29.73 -17.80 8.43
N LEU A 310 29.71 -17.03 9.53
CA LEU A 310 30.91 -16.42 10.14
C LEU A 310 31.55 -17.30 11.23
N SER A 311 30.89 -18.40 11.61
CA SER A 311 31.36 -19.35 12.61
C SER A 311 32.02 -20.60 12.01
N ARG A 312 32.48 -20.55 10.75
CA ARG A 312 33.21 -21.63 10.08
C ARG A 312 34.56 -21.17 9.60
#